data_AF-A0A2B8BNW8-F1
#
_entry.id   AF-A0A2B8BNW8-F1
#
_cell.length_a   1.000
_cell.length_b   1.000
_cell.length_c   1.000
_cell.angle_alpha   90.00
_cell.angle_beta   90.00
_cell.angle_gamma   90.00
#
_symmetry.space_group_name_H-M   'P 1'
#
loop_
_entity.id
_entity.type
_entity.pdbx_description
1 polymer ?
#
loop_
_entity_poly.entity_id
_entity_poly.type
_entity_poly.pdbx_seq_one_letter_code
_entity_poly.pdbx_strand_id
1 'polypeptide(L)'
;MIRAFNQAQIRRCLQLVESAHRNVYAGAGLTALMDVRGIYETVAGFLHFEAKLQALLEEGDLQKIHDFVSARSFSTRLEHLIEVAGTKDVQATSILTQVDRMAKARPEFRKEYDHLCEYTHPNSFGAFLYFAQPSDRGSVVTFSDAGPDPKEDLRWVLVGGHLLSHLVEALERIDAALPGLSDRGREQRPGQI
;
A
#
# COMPACT_ATOMS: atom_id res chain seq x y z
N MET A 1 2.80 -17.97 8.78
CA MET A 1 2.55 -16.51 8.92
C MET A 1 2.95 -15.69 7.70
N ILE A 2 4.19 -15.75 7.20
CA ILE A 2 4.63 -14.95 6.02
C ILE A 2 3.66 -15.07 4.83
N ARG A 3 3.34 -16.30 4.41
CA ARG A 3 2.38 -16.55 3.32
C ARG A 3 1.00 -15.92 3.58
N ALA A 4 0.51 -15.95 4.81
CA ALA A 4 -0.77 -15.37 5.17
C ALA A 4 -0.76 -13.84 5.07
N PHE A 5 0.32 -13.21 5.57
CA PHE A 5 0.55 -11.77 5.40
C PHE A 5 0.56 -11.39 3.91
N ASN A 6 1.35 -12.10 3.10
CA ASN A 6 1.43 -11.87 1.65
C ASN A 6 0.06 -11.97 0.97
N GLN A 7 -0.72 -13.02 1.29
CA GLN A 7 -2.06 -13.20 0.74
C GLN A 7 -3.03 -12.06 1.11
N ALA A 8 -2.94 -11.53 2.34
CA ALA A 8 -3.76 -10.39 2.74
C ALA A 8 -3.45 -9.14 1.90
N GLN A 9 -2.16 -8.85 1.66
CA GLN A 9 -1.75 -7.68 0.88
C GLN A 9 -2.08 -7.83 -0.61
N ILE A 10 -1.87 -9.03 -1.20
CA ILE A 10 -2.27 -9.32 -2.58
C ILE A 10 -3.77 -9.08 -2.76
N ARG A 11 -4.60 -9.62 -1.86
CA ARG A 11 -6.06 -9.47 -1.95
C ARG A 11 -6.48 -8.02 -1.86
N ARG A 12 -5.86 -7.25 -0.96
CA ARG A 12 -6.10 -5.80 -0.86
C ARG A 12 -5.78 -5.09 -2.17
N CYS A 13 -4.61 -5.34 -2.78
CA CYS A 13 -4.24 -4.76 -4.07
C CYS A 13 -5.21 -5.14 -5.19
N LEU A 14 -5.62 -6.40 -5.28
CA LEU A 14 -6.59 -6.87 -6.28
C LEU A 14 -7.95 -6.18 -6.13
N GLN A 15 -8.43 -6.01 -4.89
CA GLN A 15 -9.69 -5.30 -4.65
C GLN A 15 -9.58 -3.82 -5.05
N LEU A 16 -8.47 -3.16 -4.70
CA LEU A 16 -8.26 -1.74 -5.02
C LEU A 16 -8.16 -1.50 -6.53
N VAL A 17 -7.39 -2.31 -7.27
CA VAL A 17 -7.23 -2.10 -8.72
C VAL A 17 -8.53 -2.41 -9.48
N GLU A 18 -9.27 -3.45 -9.08
CA GLU A 18 -10.56 -3.78 -9.66
C GLU A 18 -11.60 -2.68 -9.38
N SER A 19 -11.63 -2.16 -8.16
CA SER A 19 -12.49 -1.03 -7.78
C SER A 19 -12.13 0.23 -8.57
N ALA A 20 -10.85 0.59 -8.64
CA ALA A 20 -10.37 1.74 -9.38
C ALA A 20 -10.79 1.68 -10.87
N HIS A 21 -10.61 0.51 -11.49
CA HIS A 21 -11.04 0.25 -12.85
C HIS A 21 -12.56 0.45 -13.02
N ARG A 22 -13.39 -0.13 -12.14
CA ARG A 22 -14.85 0.05 -12.23
C ARG A 22 -15.25 1.50 -12.03
N ASN A 23 -14.66 2.18 -11.06
CA ASN A 23 -14.99 3.55 -10.70
C ASN A 23 -14.67 4.54 -11.81
N VAL A 24 -13.55 4.38 -12.52
CA VAL A 24 -13.23 5.27 -13.65
C VAL A 24 -14.24 5.12 -14.81
N TYR A 25 -14.67 3.90 -15.14
CA TYR A 25 -15.68 3.68 -16.19
C TYR A 25 -17.11 4.04 -15.76
N ALA A 26 -17.38 4.10 -14.45
CA ALA A 26 -18.63 4.60 -13.91
C ALA A 26 -18.71 6.13 -13.81
N GLY A 27 -17.64 6.86 -14.18
CA GLY A 27 -17.56 8.31 -14.04
C GLY A 27 -17.31 8.76 -12.59
N ALA A 28 -16.92 7.86 -11.69
CA ALA A 28 -16.63 8.13 -10.29
C ALA A 28 -15.11 8.32 -10.07
N GLY A 29 -14.50 9.22 -10.82
CA GLY A 29 -13.03 9.35 -10.91
C GLY A 29 -12.36 9.63 -9.56
N LEU A 30 -12.96 10.46 -8.68
CA LEU A 30 -12.40 10.73 -7.35
C LEU A 30 -12.22 9.45 -6.54
N THR A 31 -13.23 8.58 -6.58
CA THR A 31 -13.17 7.28 -5.87
C THR A 31 -12.14 6.35 -6.51
N ALA A 32 -11.95 6.40 -7.84
CA ALA A 32 -10.85 5.69 -8.49
C ALA A 32 -9.48 6.21 -8.01
N LEU A 33 -9.29 7.53 -7.87
CA LEU A 33 -8.06 8.11 -7.33
C LEU A 33 -7.83 7.72 -5.87
N MET A 34 -8.89 7.60 -5.05
CA MET A 34 -8.80 7.10 -3.68
C MET A 34 -8.29 5.65 -3.65
N ASP A 35 -8.80 4.80 -4.54
CA ASP A 35 -8.34 3.42 -4.69
C ASP A 35 -6.88 3.35 -5.14
N VAL A 36 -6.48 4.18 -6.12
CA VAL A 36 -5.09 4.29 -6.59
C VAL A 36 -4.17 4.72 -5.46
N ARG A 37 -4.55 5.72 -4.64
CA ARG A 37 -3.79 6.08 -3.45
C ARG A 37 -3.65 4.89 -2.49
N GLY A 38 -4.71 4.12 -2.29
CA GLY A 38 -4.66 2.88 -1.49
C GLY A 38 -3.66 1.86 -2.04
N ILE A 39 -3.48 1.78 -3.36
CA ILE A 39 -2.46 0.93 -4.00
C ILE A 39 -1.06 1.44 -3.65
N TYR A 40 -0.80 2.75 -3.80
CA TYR A 40 0.48 3.36 -3.42
C TYR A 40 0.84 3.01 -1.96
N GLU A 41 -0.10 3.17 -1.03
CA GLU A 41 0.13 2.88 0.38
C GLU A 41 0.42 1.39 0.62
N THR A 42 -0.33 0.50 -0.04
CA THR A 42 -0.18 -0.95 0.13
C THR A 42 1.16 -1.43 -0.42
N VAL A 43 1.57 -0.94 -1.61
CA VAL A 43 2.85 -1.27 -2.23
C VAL A 43 4.02 -0.75 -1.39
N ALA A 44 3.95 0.49 -0.92
CA ALA A 44 5.00 1.07 -0.06
C ALA A 44 5.16 0.27 1.24
N GLY A 45 4.05 -0.11 1.87
CA GLY A 45 4.09 -0.92 3.09
C GLY A 45 4.61 -2.34 2.86
N PHE A 46 4.24 -2.96 1.74
CA PHE A 46 4.70 -4.29 1.39
C PHE A 46 6.22 -4.32 1.12
N LEU A 47 6.74 -3.37 0.35
CA LEU A 47 8.18 -3.29 0.06
C LEU A 47 9.00 -2.95 1.30
N HIS A 48 8.48 -2.11 2.20
CA HIS A 48 9.13 -1.85 3.49
C HIS A 48 9.13 -3.09 4.40
N PHE A 49 8.05 -3.88 4.38
CA PHE A 49 8.01 -5.17 5.05
C PHE A 49 9.03 -6.15 4.45
N GLU A 50 9.05 -6.28 3.12
CA GLU A 50 9.94 -7.19 2.41
C GLU A 50 11.41 -6.87 2.67
N ALA A 51 11.83 -5.61 2.54
CA ALA A 51 13.22 -5.22 2.78
C ALA A 51 13.70 -5.58 4.20
N LYS A 52 12.82 -5.44 5.21
CA LYS A 52 13.15 -5.86 6.59
C LYS A 52 13.12 -7.37 6.77
N LEU A 53 12.19 -8.06 6.11
CA LEU A 53 12.09 -9.50 6.15
C LEU A 53 13.35 -10.14 5.53
N GLN A 54 13.85 -9.63 4.41
CA GLN A 54 15.08 -10.13 3.78
C GLN A 54 16.28 -10.04 4.74
N ALA A 55 16.47 -8.90 5.40
CA ALA A 55 17.54 -8.76 6.39
C ALA A 55 17.43 -9.77 7.55
N LEU A 56 16.22 -10.06 8.01
CA LEU A 56 15.99 -11.07 9.05
C LEU A 56 16.19 -12.50 8.54
N LEU A 57 15.83 -12.77 7.28
CA LEU A 57 16.06 -14.07 6.62
C LEU A 57 17.56 -14.34 6.44
N GLU A 58 18.35 -13.32 6.15
CA GLU A 58 19.81 -13.38 6.09
C GLU A 58 20.42 -13.67 7.47
N GLU A 59 19.94 -13.01 8.53
CA GLU A 59 20.36 -13.27 9.91
C GLU A 59 20.01 -14.70 10.37
N GLY A 60 18.82 -15.18 9.99
CA GLY A 60 18.40 -16.56 10.18
C GLY A 60 17.88 -16.94 11.56
N ASP A 61 17.66 -15.97 12.44
CA ASP A 61 16.98 -16.17 13.71
C ASP A 61 15.46 -16.38 13.50
N LEU A 62 15.01 -17.63 13.64
CA LEU A 62 13.61 -18.01 13.42
C LEU A 62 12.65 -17.31 14.36
N GLN A 63 13.06 -17.00 15.59
CA GLN A 63 12.21 -16.32 16.56
C GLN A 63 12.05 -14.85 16.17
N LYS A 64 13.13 -14.15 15.80
CA LYS A 64 13.04 -12.77 15.32
C LYS A 64 12.20 -12.65 14.05
N ILE A 65 12.31 -13.61 13.13
CA ILE A 65 11.46 -13.67 11.93
C ILE A 65 10.00 -13.85 12.33
N HIS A 66 9.69 -14.77 13.24
CA HIS A 66 8.33 -15.00 13.72
C HIS A 66 7.75 -13.73 14.36
N ASP A 67 8.47 -13.13 15.31
CA ASP A 67 8.03 -11.95 16.05
C ASP A 67 7.80 -10.77 15.11
N PHE A 68 8.71 -10.54 14.17
CA PHE A 68 8.56 -9.50 13.15
C PHE A 68 7.30 -9.70 12.30
N VAL A 69 7.09 -10.89 11.74
CA VAL A 69 5.96 -11.16 10.85
C VAL A 69 4.63 -11.10 11.62
N SER A 70 4.60 -11.63 12.84
CA SER A 70 3.43 -11.56 13.72
C SER A 70 3.10 -10.10 14.06
N ALA A 71 4.07 -9.31 14.52
CA ALA A 71 3.87 -7.91 14.86
C ALA A 71 3.38 -7.09 13.64
N ARG A 72 3.92 -7.36 12.45
CA ARG A 72 3.49 -6.68 11.21
C ARG A 72 2.11 -7.09 10.74
N SER A 73 1.71 -8.34 10.97
CA SER A 73 0.37 -8.84 10.61
C SER A 73 -0.73 -8.16 11.42
N PHE A 74 -0.42 -7.74 12.64
CA PHE A 74 -1.38 -7.10 13.56
C PHE A 74 -1.04 -5.63 13.84
N SER A 75 -0.30 -4.98 12.94
CA SER A 75 0.15 -3.62 13.21
C SER A 75 -1.02 -2.63 13.24
N THR A 76 -1.03 -1.74 14.22
CA THR A 76 -2.14 -0.82 14.47
C THR A 76 -1.67 0.51 15.08
N ARG A 77 -2.49 1.55 14.93
CA ARG A 77 -2.31 2.84 15.64
C ARG A 77 -3.25 3.01 16.83
N LEU A 78 -4.20 2.09 17.02
CA LEU A 78 -5.19 2.18 18.08
C LEU A 78 -4.57 1.81 19.43
N GLU A 79 -4.50 2.78 20.36
CA GLU A 79 -3.82 2.63 21.65
C GLU A 79 -4.31 1.41 22.44
N HIS A 80 -5.62 1.23 22.56
CA HIS A 80 -6.21 0.09 23.27
C HIS A 80 -5.80 -1.28 22.68
N LEU A 81 -5.59 -1.38 21.36
CA LEU A 81 -5.12 -2.64 20.75
C LEU A 81 -3.63 -2.86 21.00
N ILE A 82 -2.84 -1.79 21.08
CA ILE A 82 -1.42 -1.85 21.45
C ILE A 82 -1.28 -2.30 22.91
N GLU A 83 -2.12 -1.78 23.80
CA GLU A 83 -2.18 -2.19 25.21
C GLU A 83 -2.54 -3.67 25.34
N VAL A 84 -3.58 -4.14 24.63
CA VAL A 84 -3.98 -5.56 24.61
C VAL A 84 -2.86 -6.47 24.10
N ALA A 85 -2.09 -6.02 23.09
CA ALA A 85 -0.97 -6.79 22.57
C ALA A 85 0.23 -6.89 23.54
N GLY A 86 0.33 -5.99 24.53
CA GLY A 86 1.39 -6.00 25.54
C GLY A 86 2.79 -5.64 25.02
N THR A 87 2.93 -5.25 23.75
CA THR A 87 4.20 -4.84 23.14
C THR A 87 4.01 -3.64 22.22
N LYS A 88 5.01 -2.75 22.14
CA LYS A 88 5.04 -1.64 21.18
C LYS A 88 5.40 -2.08 19.75
N ASP A 89 5.82 -3.33 19.56
CA ASP A 89 6.20 -3.83 18.23
C ASP A 89 5.03 -3.89 17.24
N VAL A 90 3.80 -4.02 17.74
CA VAL A 90 2.58 -3.93 16.91
C VAL A 90 2.22 -2.49 16.52
N GLN A 91 2.96 -1.49 16.98
CA GLN A 91 2.68 -0.10 16.58
C GLN A 91 2.96 0.09 15.09
N ALA A 92 1.93 0.50 14.35
CA ALA A 92 2.04 0.73 12.92
C ALA A 92 3.01 1.88 12.62
N THR A 93 3.96 1.61 11.73
CA THR A 93 4.88 2.62 11.20
C THR A 93 4.10 3.62 10.35
N SER A 94 4.49 4.90 10.40
CA SER A 94 3.83 5.91 9.57
C SER A 94 3.88 5.57 8.09
N ILE A 95 2.75 5.75 7.39
CA ILE A 95 2.68 5.50 5.96
C ILE A 95 3.61 6.44 5.17
N LEU A 96 3.74 7.71 5.57
CA LEU A 96 4.66 8.65 4.93
C LEU A 96 6.11 8.17 5.02
N THR A 97 6.52 7.59 6.15
CA THR A 97 7.86 6.98 6.28
C THR A 97 8.07 5.83 5.31
N GLN A 98 7.02 5.08 4.95
CA GLN A 98 7.11 3.98 3.99
C GLN A 98 7.11 4.53 2.56
N VAL A 99 6.29 5.54 2.27
CA VAL A 99 6.28 6.27 0.99
C VAL A 99 7.64 6.90 0.70
N ASP A 100 8.28 7.55 1.69
CA ASP A 100 9.59 8.19 1.51
C ASP A 100 10.70 7.18 1.17
N ARG A 101 10.57 5.93 1.63
CA ARG A 101 11.51 4.86 1.32
C ARG A 101 11.38 4.36 -0.12
N MET A 102 10.24 4.59 -0.77
CA MET A 102 10.00 4.21 -2.16
C MET A 102 10.82 5.02 -3.16
N ALA A 103 11.38 6.17 -2.76
CA ALA A 103 12.24 6.99 -3.62
C ALA A 103 13.42 6.19 -4.22
N LYS A 104 13.88 5.12 -3.55
CA LYS A 104 14.92 4.22 -4.07
C LYS A 104 14.46 3.37 -5.26
N ALA A 105 13.21 2.91 -5.24
CA ALA A 105 12.63 2.08 -6.30
C ALA A 105 12.02 2.93 -7.42
N ARG A 106 11.41 4.07 -7.06
CA ARG A 106 10.76 5.01 -7.96
C ARG A 106 10.93 6.43 -7.42
N PRO A 107 11.86 7.23 -7.99
CA PRO A 107 12.16 8.57 -7.50
C PRO A 107 10.93 9.49 -7.39
N GLU A 108 10.01 9.42 -8.35
CA GLU A 108 8.80 10.27 -8.37
C GLU A 108 7.70 9.80 -7.40
N PHE A 109 7.86 8.66 -6.71
CA PHE A 109 6.79 8.02 -5.94
C PHE A 109 6.16 8.95 -4.90
N ARG A 110 6.97 9.73 -4.19
CA ARG A 110 6.49 10.67 -3.17
C ARG A 110 5.65 11.79 -3.78
N LYS A 111 6.13 12.36 -4.89
CA LYS A 111 5.45 13.45 -5.59
C LYS A 111 4.12 12.99 -6.19
N GLU A 112 4.10 11.80 -6.79
CA GLU A 112 2.87 11.18 -7.29
C GLU A 112 1.87 10.91 -6.16
N TYR A 113 2.34 10.39 -5.02
CA TYR A 113 1.52 10.17 -3.84
C TYR A 113 0.93 11.48 -3.28
N ASP A 114 1.74 12.54 -3.17
CA ASP A 114 1.28 13.85 -2.70
C ASP A 114 0.24 14.45 -3.67
N HIS A 115 0.43 14.29 -4.99
CA HIS A 115 -0.55 14.69 -5.99
C HIS A 115 -1.90 13.97 -5.81
N LEU A 116 -1.90 12.66 -5.59
CA LEU A 116 -3.11 11.90 -5.29
C LEU A 116 -3.76 12.36 -3.97
N CYS A 117 -2.95 12.70 -2.97
CA CYS A 117 -3.45 13.19 -1.68
C CYS A 117 -4.15 14.53 -1.80
N GLU A 118 -3.73 15.41 -2.73
CA GLU A 118 -4.39 16.69 -2.93
C GLU A 118 -5.89 16.50 -3.23
N TYR A 119 -6.24 15.55 -4.10
CA TYR A 119 -7.63 15.25 -4.45
C TYR A 119 -8.34 14.39 -3.41
N THR A 120 -7.65 13.42 -2.81
CA THR A 120 -8.28 12.35 -2.01
C THR A 120 -8.34 12.63 -0.51
N HIS A 121 -7.60 13.63 -0.01
CA HIS A 121 -7.79 14.14 1.33
C HIS A 121 -8.94 15.17 1.35
N PRO A 122 -9.62 15.36 2.48
CA PRO A 122 -10.67 16.37 2.61
C PRO A 122 -10.07 17.79 2.71
N ASN A 123 -9.07 18.10 1.88
CA ASN A 123 -8.49 19.42 1.75
C ASN A 123 -9.40 20.23 0.82
N SER A 124 -9.80 21.43 1.26
CA SER A 124 -10.74 22.26 0.51
C SER A 124 -10.24 22.60 -0.90
N PHE A 125 -8.93 22.65 -1.13
CA PHE A 125 -8.34 22.99 -2.42
C PHE A 125 -8.57 21.88 -3.47
N GLY A 126 -8.10 20.66 -3.24
CA GLY A 126 -8.32 19.55 -4.17
C GLY A 126 -9.78 19.17 -4.35
N ALA A 127 -10.61 19.21 -3.30
CA ALA A 127 -12.05 18.97 -3.43
C ALA A 127 -12.71 20.02 -4.33
N PHE A 128 -12.36 21.30 -4.17
CA PHE A 128 -12.86 22.35 -5.05
C PHE A 128 -12.35 22.18 -6.48
N LEU A 129 -11.05 21.91 -6.68
CA LEU A 129 -10.47 21.71 -8.01
C LEU A 129 -11.06 20.49 -8.74
N TYR A 130 -11.47 19.46 -8.00
CA TYR A 130 -12.01 18.26 -8.60
C TYR A 130 -13.44 18.46 -9.11
N PHE A 131 -14.30 19.10 -8.31
CA PHE A 131 -15.73 19.20 -8.62
C PHE A 131 -16.14 20.53 -9.25
N ALA A 132 -15.45 21.63 -8.94
CA ALA A 132 -15.86 22.95 -9.37
C ALA A 132 -15.35 23.29 -10.78
N GLN A 133 -16.28 23.73 -11.62
CA GLN A 133 -16.05 24.17 -12.99
C GLN A 133 -16.38 25.67 -13.07
N PRO A 134 -15.39 26.55 -12.89
CA PRO A 134 -15.58 27.99 -13.04
C PRO A 134 -15.83 28.33 -14.51
N SER A 135 -16.83 29.18 -14.76
CA SER A 135 -17.03 29.80 -16.08
C SER A 135 -15.82 30.63 -16.50
N ASP A 136 -15.63 30.83 -17.81
CA ASP A 136 -14.51 31.61 -18.38
C ASP A 136 -14.35 33.02 -17.79
N ARG A 137 -15.43 33.59 -17.26
CA ARG A 137 -15.45 34.93 -16.63
C ARG A 137 -15.38 34.91 -15.10
N GLY A 138 -15.31 33.73 -14.48
CA GLY A 138 -15.19 33.54 -13.04
C GLY A 138 -16.43 33.94 -12.21
N SER A 139 -17.52 34.37 -12.85
CA SER A 139 -18.72 34.88 -12.17
C SER A 139 -19.71 33.80 -11.74
N VAL A 140 -19.58 32.59 -12.30
CA VAL A 140 -20.41 31.41 -12.00
C VAL A 140 -19.50 30.21 -11.85
N VAL A 141 -19.75 29.40 -10.81
CA VAL A 141 -19.12 28.10 -10.60
C VAL A 141 -20.21 27.04 -10.68
N THR A 142 -20.01 26.04 -11.54
CA THR A 142 -20.86 24.85 -11.63
C THR A 142 -20.15 23.65 -11.02
N PHE A 143 -20.89 22.60 -10.68
CA PHE A 143 -20.33 21.39 -10.07
C PHE A 143 -20.61 20.19 -10.96
N SER A 144 -19.61 19.30 -11.08
CA SER A 144 -19.70 18.05 -11.84
C SER A 144 -19.03 16.92 -11.08
N ASP A 145 -19.68 15.76 -11.03
CA ASP A 145 -19.14 14.54 -10.42
C ASP A 145 -18.09 13.84 -11.29
N ALA A 146 -18.04 14.16 -12.60
CA ALA A 146 -17.17 13.51 -13.58
C ALA A 146 -15.68 13.92 -13.49
N GLY A 147 -15.33 14.80 -12.55
CA GLY A 147 -13.98 15.33 -12.41
C GLY A 147 -13.56 16.27 -13.56
N PRO A 148 -12.32 16.77 -13.54
CA PRO A 148 -11.80 17.69 -14.54
C PRO A 148 -11.37 17.00 -15.85
N ASP A 149 -10.85 15.77 -15.77
CA ASP A 149 -10.42 14.99 -16.95
C ASP A 149 -10.48 13.47 -16.70
N PRO A 150 -11.53 12.78 -17.21
CA PRO A 150 -11.65 11.33 -17.09
C PRO A 150 -10.48 10.53 -17.70
N LYS A 151 -9.74 11.10 -18.67
CA LYS A 151 -8.58 10.42 -19.26
C LYS A 151 -7.40 10.43 -18.30
N GLU A 152 -7.23 11.51 -17.54
CA GLU A 152 -6.19 11.59 -16.52
C GLU A 152 -6.52 10.65 -15.36
N ASP A 153 -7.79 10.54 -14.96
CA ASP A 153 -8.22 9.54 -13.97
C ASP A 153 -7.87 8.11 -14.43
N LEU A 154 -8.16 7.75 -15.70
CA LEU A 154 -7.78 6.46 -16.26
C LEU A 154 -6.26 6.26 -16.26
N ARG A 155 -5.50 7.29 -16.61
CA ARG A 155 -4.03 7.23 -16.56
C ARG A 155 -3.54 6.92 -15.16
N TRP A 156 -4.11 7.53 -14.12
CA TRP A 156 -3.77 7.22 -12.72
C TRP A 156 -4.11 5.78 -12.33
N VAL A 157 -5.24 5.24 -12.81
CA VAL A 157 -5.57 3.82 -12.63
C VAL A 157 -4.51 2.92 -13.26
N LEU A 158 -4.05 3.23 -14.47
CA LEU A 158 -2.99 2.47 -15.14
C LEU A 158 -1.64 2.58 -14.40
N VAL A 159 -1.30 3.76 -13.89
CA VAL A 159 -0.09 3.97 -13.07
C VAL A 159 -0.16 3.15 -11.78
N GLY A 160 -1.29 3.18 -11.08
CA GLY A 160 -1.55 2.36 -9.89
C GLY A 160 -1.45 0.87 -10.19
N GLY A 161 -2.05 0.41 -11.30
CA GLY A 161 -1.93 -0.98 -11.75
C GLY A 161 -0.49 -1.38 -12.04
N HIS A 162 0.29 -0.52 -12.69
CA HIS A 162 1.71 -0.78 -12.97
C HIS A 162 2.55 -0.90 -11.68
N LEU A 163 2.24 -0.15 -10.63
CA LEU A 163 2.95 -0.28 -9.34
C LEU A 163 2.84 -1.67 -8.71
N LEU A 164 1.82 -2.46 -9.07
CA LEU A 164 1.68 -3.83 -8.59
C LEU A 164 2.81 -4.73 -9.08
N SER A 165 3.53 -4.37 -10.16
CA SER A 165 4.73 -5.09 -10.60
C SER A 165 5.79 -5.17 -9.50
N HIS A 166 6.04 -4.08 -8.77
CA HIS A 166 7.00 -4.08 -7.65
C HIS A 166 6.57 -4.99 -6.49
N LEU A 167 5.26 -5.12 -6.26
CA LEU A 167 4.73 -6.06 -5.27
C LEU A 167 4.94 -7.50 -5.72
N VAL A 168 4.74 -7.81 -7.01
CA VAL A 168 5.03 -9.13 -7.58
C VAL A 168 6.52 -9.47 -7.47
N GLU A 169 7.41 -8.57 -7.86
CA GLU A 169 8.86 -8.78 -7.73
C GLU A 169 9.28 -9.03 -6.27
N ALA A 170 8.66 -8.32 -5.31
CA ALA A 170 8.91 -8.53 -3.89
C ALA A 170 8.37 -9.88 -3.38
N LEU A 171 7.21 -10.32 -3.87
CA LEU A 171 6.66 -11.64 -3.56
C LEU A 171 7.59 -12.75 -4.05
N GLU A 172 8.11 -12.63 -5.28
CA GLU A 172 9.03 -13.61 -5.86
C GLU A 172 10.31 -13.74 -5.02
N ARG A 173 10.88 -12.61 -4.56
CA ARG A 173 12.03 -12.63 -3.64
C ARG A 173 11.72 -13.28 -2.31
N ILE A 174 10.54 -13.05 -1.73
CA ILE A 174 10.13 -13.72 -0.49
C ILE A 174 9.97 -15.21 -0.73
N ASP A 175 9.23 -15.60 -1.78
CA ASP A 175 8.95 -17.00 -2.09
C ASP A 175 10.21 -17.80 -2.39
N ALA A 176 11.21 -17.18 -3.05
CA ALA A 176 12.52 -17.78 -3.28
C ALA A 176 13.27 -18.11 -1.98
N ALA A 177 13.05 -17.34 -0.90
CA ALA A 177 13.71 -17.55 0.40
C ALA A 177 12.98 -18.56 1.31
N LEU A 178 11.70 -18.85 1.08
CA LEU A 178 10.89 -19.71 1.95
C LEU A 178 11.37 -21.17 2.05
N PRO A 179 11.86 -21.83 0.97
CA PRO A 179 12.41 -23.18 1.08
C PRO A 179 13.54 -23.27 2.11
N GLY A 180 14.53 -22.36 2.01
CA GLY A 180 15.66 -22.33 2.93
C GLY A 180 15.25 -22.05 4.38
N LEU A 181 14.23 -21.20 4.59
CA LEU A 181 13.66 -20.99 5.93
C LEU A 181 13.01 -22.27 6.49
N SER A 182 12.34 -23.04 5.62
CA SER A 182 11.68 -24.29 6.01
C SER A 182 12.70 -25.38 6.36
N ASP A 183 13.81 -25.46 5.63
CA ASP A 183 14.93 -26.36 5.95
C ASP A 183 15.52 -26.05 7.32
N ARG A 184 15.85 -24.78 7.60
CA ARG A 184 16.33 -24.35 8.92
C ARG A 184 15.37 -24.69 10.05
N GLY A 185 14.07 -24.52 9.82
CA GLY A 185 13.03 -24.87 10.79
C GLY A 185 13.04 -26.37 11.14
N ARG A 186 13.24 -27.24 10.14
CA ARG A 186 13.36 -28.69 10.34
C ARG A 186 14.63 -29.06 11.11
N GLU A 187 15.75 -28.42 10.81
CA GLU A 187 17.04 -28.66 11.49
C GLU A 187 17.01 -28.25 12.97
N GLN A 188 16.34 -27.14 13.30
CA GLN A 188 16.27 -26.63 14.68
C GLN A 188 15.23 -27.36 15.55
N ARG A 189 14.31 -28.13 14.94
CA ARG A 189 13.30 -28.95 15.65
C ARG A 189 13.11 -30.33 14.99
N PRO A 190 14.11 -31.23 15.04
CA PRO A 190 13.94 -32.57 14.51
C PRO A 190 12.90 -33.34 15.35
N GLY A 191 11.74 -33.66 14.77
CA GLY A 191 10.75 -34.58 15.36
C GLY A 191 9.39 -33.99 15.75
N GLN A 192 9.13 -32.70 15.50
CA GLN A 192 7.78 -32.12 15.64
C GLN A 192 7.17 -31.93 14.25
N ILE A 193 6.53 -32.99 13.74
CA ILE A 193 5.56 -32.92 12.63
C ILE A 193 4.20 -33.35 13.19
#